data_AF-A0A2K8LYU2-F1
#
_entry.id   AF-A0A2K8LYU2-F1
#
_cell.length_a   1.000
_cell.length_b   1.000
_cell.length_c   1.000
_cell.angle_alpha   90.00
_cell.angle_beta   90.00
_cell.angle_gamma   90.00
#
_symmetry.space_group_name_H-M   'P 1'
#
loop_
_entity.id
_entity.type
_entity.pdbx_description
1 polymer ?
#
loop_
_entity_poly.entity_id
_entity_poly.type
_entity_poly.pdbx_seq_one_letter_code
_entity_poly.pdbx_strand_id
1 'polypeptide(L)'
;MNAVAVIVGGAGLAVLVWVLAKLGRAFAAIAETLAALAFLGLALWGLVRVGGWIVRQLATHWRTCLAVLALGVWWHWLGWPSLAITAGSVGLVALVWRLGWPVGFEQWCGRWVRAWWLRWAVYGRKLPGWLHACGLTVRDEAIPVDVTVNLVSRRRKREVAAQSRRDAGVAFPRVLGVRSGPSWDEVRVRLVPGQTPEDFGEATRALATARRVTRVQVREISPDVVSVDFMRRDLLASAVSCLPLQEVAEASAVDLRRVFAGSTEYGTAWRLPLLGGGAHILVAGASGAGKNSVMWSPLVSAAPAIRSGLVRVSGVDPKGMELAYGRGIFSRYAVSGAEALEVLEALRDELERRKRAFAGQTREVPLSQEFPLELLEFDELAALTRYTDRKTRDAITEHVSVLNTQGRAALISVRGYVQDPTKETVPVRELFTRRVCLRVTSKSQVSMVLGDGAYERGAWANRIPESTPGVGYVWGEGIREPLRVRAGWVSDATVKALEDYVTNGGAQVIDLAHNRCGSSERGTA
;
A
#
# COMPACT_ATOMS: atom_id res chain seq x y z
N MET A 1 -39.18 -14.37 -108.17
CA MET A 1 -38.30 -14.35 -106.98
C MET A 1 -38.94 -13.47 -105.92
N ASN A 2 -39.26 -13.84 -104.67
CA ASN A 2 -39.31 -15.13 -103.97
C ASN A 2 -40.19 -14.93 -102.70
N ALA A 3 -41.51 -15.10 -102.79
CA ALA A 3 -42.39 -15.13 -101.60
C ALA A 3 -42.06 -16.32 -100.66
N VAL A 4 -41.50 -17.40 -101.24
CA VAL A 4 -41.00 -18.58 -100.52
C VAL A 4 -39.81 -18.25 -99.61
N ALA A 5 -38.94 -17.30 -99.99
CA ALA A 5 -37.77 -16.93 -99.17
C ALA A 5 -38.16 -16.17 -97.90
N VAL A 6 -39.23 -15.37 -97.94
CA VAL A 6 -39.73 -14.62 -96.78
C VAL A 6 -40.42 -15.55 -95.77
N ILE A 7 -41.19 -16.54 -96.24
CA ILE A 7 -41.86 -17.52 -95.37
C ILE A 7 -40.83 -18.47 -94.74
N VAL A 8 -39.85 -18.96 -95.50
CA VAL A 8 -38.77 -19.81 -94.99
C VAL A 8 -37.86 -19.04 -94.02
N GLY A 9 -37.55 -17.77 -94.32
CA GLY A 9 -36.80 -16.89 -93.42
C GLY A 9 -37.54 -16.56 -92.12
N GLY A 10 -38.85 -16.32 -92.19
CA GLY A 10 -39.71 -16.07 -91.02
C GLY A 10 -39.88 -17.31 -90.13
N ALA A 11 -40.04 -18.50 -90.72
CA ALA A 11 -40.07 -19.75 -89.99
C ALA A 11 -38.72 -20.08 -89.34
N GLY A 12 -37.61 -19.84 -90.04
CA GLY A 12 -36.25 -19.98 -89.49
C GLY A 12 -35.99 -19.04 -88.32
N LEU A 13 -36.42 -17.79 -88.41
CA LEU A 13 -36.31 -16.81 -87.32
C LEU A 13 -37.18 -17.20 -86.11
N ALA A 14 -38.40 -17.69 -86.34
CA ALA A 14 -39.28 -18.15 -85.28
C ALA A 14 -38.70 -19.37 -84.53
N VAL A 15 -38.09 -20.32 -85.26
CA VAL A 15 -37.38 -21.46 -84.67
C VAL A 15 -36.16 -20.99 -83.88
N LEU A 16 -35.36 -20.05 -84.41
CA LEU A 16 -34.21 -19.49 -83.72
C LEU A 16 -34.61 -18.79 -82.41
N VAL A 17 -35.67 -17.98 -82.43
CA VAL A 17 -36.20 -17.29 -81.24
C VAL A 17 -36.75 -18.30 -80.24
N TRP A 18 -37.43 -19.36 -80.70
CA TRP A 18 -37.91 -20.44 -79.82
C TRP A 18 -36.77 -21.21 -79.16
N VAL A 19 -35.70 -21.52 -79.90
CA VAL A 19 -34.50 -22.18 -79.37
C VAL A 19 -33.78 -21.27 -78.37
N LEU A 20 -33.61 -19.98 -78.67
CA LEU A 20 -33.03 -19.00 -77.74
C LEU A 20 -33.86 -18.84 -76.47
N ALA A 21 -35.19 -18.78 -76.57
CA ALA A 21 -36.08 -18.72 -75.42
C ALA A 21 -36.07 -20.02 -74.58
N LYS A 22 -35.86 -21.18 -75.21
CA LYS A 22 -35.73 -22.47 -74.51
C LYS A 22 -34.38 -22.61 -73.82
N LEU A 23 -33.29 -22.18 -74.46
CA LEU A 23 -31.96 -22.08 -73.86
C LEU A 23 -31.95 -21.09 -72.70
N GLY A 24 -32.55 -19.91 -72.86
CA GLY A 24 -32.66 -18.90 -71.79
C GLY A 24 -33.38 -19.43 -70.55
N ARG A 25 -34.48 -20.18 -70.73
CA ARG A 25 -35.19 -20.85 -69.62
C ARG A 25 -34.34 -21.94 -68.95
N ALA A 26 -33.58 -22.71 -69.72
CA ALA A 26 -32.68 -23.73 -69.18
C ALA A 26 -31.53 -23.09 -68.37
N PHE A 27 -30.91 -22.02 -68.87
CA PHE A 27 -29.88 -21.27 -68.15
C PHE A 27 -30.40 -20.62 -66.86
N ALA A 28 -31.62 -20.07 -66.87
CA ALA A 28 -32.24 -19.52 -65.67
C ALA A 28 -32.46 -20.60 -64.59
N ALA A 29 -32.96 -21.79 -64.97
CA ALA A 29 -33.15 -22.91 -64.05
C ALA A 29 -31.81 -23.44 -63.48
N ILE A 30 -30.75 -23.47 -64.31
CA ILE A 30 -29.40 -23.84 -63.86
C ILE A 30 -28.85 -22.78 -62.88
N ALA A 31 -29.03 -21.49 -63.17
CA ALA A 31 -28.58 -20.42 -62.28
C ALA A 31 -29.33 -20.44 -60.93
N GLU A 32 -30.63 -20.72 -60.92
CA GLU A 32 -31.45 -20.82 -59.73
C GLU A 32 -31.03 -22.00 -58.84
N THR A 33 -30.77 -23.16 -59.42
CA THR A 33 -30.28 -24.34 -58.70
C THR A 33 -28.87 -24.13 -58.13
N LEU A 34 -27.98 -23.49 -58.88
CA LEU A 34 -26.64 -23.09 -58.38
C LEU A 34 -26.73 -22.06 -57.24
N ALA A 35 -27.63 -21.09 -57.33
CA ALA A 35 -27.87 -20.12 -56.27
C ALA A 35 -28.43 -20.78 -55.00
N ALA A 36 -29.37 -21.72 -55.14
CA ALA A 36 -29.91 -22.50 -54.02
C ALA A 36 -28.82 -23.37 -53.36
N LEU A 37 -27.96 -24.03 -54.13
CA LEU A 37 -26.82 -24.80 -53.63
C LEU A 37 -25.79 -23.91 -52.92
N ALA A 38 -25.48 -22.74 -53.47
CA ALA A 38 -24.57 -21.79 -52.84
C ALA A 38 -25.15 -21.25 -51.52
N PHE A 39 -26.46 -20.94 -51.48
CA PHE A 39 -27.15 -20.54 -50.27
C PHE A 39 -27.14 -21.63 -49.21
N LEU A 40 -27.42 -22.89 -49.60
CA LEU A 40 -27.35 -24.05 -48.71
C LEU A 40 -25.94 -24.25 -48.16
N GLY A 41 -24.92 -24.10 -49.00
CA GLY A 41 -23.51 -24.18 -48.60
C GLY A 41 -23.11 -23.09 -47.60
N LEU A 42 -23.54 -21.85 -47.82
CA LEU A 42 -23.31 -20.73 -46.88
C LEU A 42 -24.06 -20.94 -45.56
N ALA A 43 -25.30 -21.44 -45.60
CA ALA A 43 -26.08 -21.77 -44.41
C ALA A 43 -25.43 -22.90 -43.61
N LEU A 44 -24.97 -23.97 -44.28
CA LEU A 44 -24.26 -25.09 -43.66
C LEU A 44 -22.93 -24.65 -43.04
N TRP A 45 -22.15 -23.84 -43.76
CA TRP A 45 -20.90 -23.28 -43.23
C TRP A 45 -21.15 -22.36 -42.02
N GLY A 46 -22.21 -21.55 -42.09
CA GLY A 46 -22.67 -20.75 -40.96
C GLY A 46 -23.01 -21.60 -39.74
N LEU A 47 -23.75 -22.70 -39.93
CA LEU A 47 -24.10 -23.66 -38.87
C LEU A 47 -22.86 -24.32 -38.26
N VAL A 48 -21.90 -24.77 -39.08
CA VAL A 48 -20.64 -25.34 -38.59
C VAL A 48 -19.83 -24.31 -37.79
N ARG A 49 -19.77 -23.06 -38.26
CA ARG A 49 -19.08 -21.97 -37.57
C ARG A 49 -19.74 -21.62 -36.24
N VAL A 50 -21.08 -21.56 -36.21
CA VAL A 50 -21.87 -21.35 -34.98
C VAL A 50 -21.66 -22.53 -34.03
N GLY A 51 -21.72 -23.76 -34.52
CA GLY A 51 -21.45 -24.97 -33.74
C GLY A 51 -20.06 -24.96 -33.11
N GLY A 52 -19.02 -24.65 -33.89
CA GLY A 52 -17.65 -24.51 -33.39
C GLY A 52 -17.50 -23.38 -32.36
N TRP A 53 -18.20 -22.26 -32.55
CA TRP A 53 -18.24 -21.18 -31.56
C TRP A 53 -18.92 -21.63 -30.26
N ILE A 54 -20.06 -22.35 -30.34
CA ILE A 54 -20.78 -22.89 -29.19
C ILE A 54 -19.88 -23.86 -28.40
N VAL A 55 -19.26 -24.84 -29.08
CA VAL A 55 -18.33 -25.80 -28.45
C VAL A 55 -17.19 -25.07 -27.75
N ARG A 56 -16.60 -24.06 -28.39
CA ARG A 56 -15.56 -23.23 -27.78
C ARG A 56 -16.06 -22.48 -26.54
N GLN A 57 -17.26 -21.91 -26.56
CA GLN A 57 -17.84 -21.25 -25.39
C GLN A 57 -18.13 -22.22 -24.25
N LEU A 58 -18.70 -23.40 -24.54
CA LEU A 58 -18.93 -24.45 -23.55
C LEU A 58 -17.62 -24.94 -22.92
N ALA A 59 -16.56 -25.13 -23.71
CA ALA A 59 -15.27 -25.57 -23.18
C ALA A 59 -14.56 -24.48 -22.35
N THR A 60 -14.57 -23.22 -22.82
CA THR A 60 -13.85 -22.12 -22.16
C THR A 60 -14.60 -21.51 -20.99
N HIS A 61 -15.92 -21.51 -21.02
CA HIS A 61 -16.79 -20.84 -20.04
C HIS A 61 -17.93 -21.74 -19.56
N TRP A 62 -17.65 -23.02 -19.32
CA TRP A 62 -18.64 -24.03 -18.93
C TRP A 62 -19.57 -23.59 -17.78
N ARG A 63 -19.03 -22.88 -16.78
CA ARG A 63 -19.80 -22.37 -15.62
C ARG A 63 -20.85 -21.34 -16.03
N THR A 64 -20.52 -20.41 -16.92
CA THR A 64 -21.49 -19.40 -17.38
C THR A 64 -22.50 -20.02 -18.33
N CYS A 65 -22.09 -20.97 -19.17
CA CYS A 65 -23.01 -21.72 -20.03
C CYS A 65 -24.03 -22.50 -19.19
N LEU A 66 -23.59 -23.23 -18.16
CA LEU A 66 -24.50 -23.93 -17.24
C LEU A 66 -25.43 -22.97 -16.50
N ALA A 67 -24.93 -21.83 -16.02
CA ALA A 67 -25.75 -20.85 -15.34
C ALA A 67 -26.82 -20.25 -16.26
N VAL A 68 -26.47 -19.90 -17.50
CA VAL A 68 -27.44 -19.39 -18.49
C VAL A 68 -28.46 -20.47 -18.85
N LEU A 69 -28.02 -21.72 -19.04
CA LEU A 69 -28.93 -22.85 -19.30
C LEU A 69 -29.88 -23.07 -18.12
N ALA A 70 -29.38 -23.09 -16.89
CA ALA A 70 -30.21 -23.26 -15.70
C ALA A 70 -31.23 -22.11 -15.55
N LEU A 71 -30.83 -20.87 -15.81
CA LEU A 71 -31.73 -19.72 -15.82
C LEU A 71 -32.76 -19.80 -16.96
N GLY A 72 -32.35 -20.28 -18.14
CA GLY A 72 -33.24 -20.50 -19.27
C GLY A 72 -34.28 -21.59 -19.00
N VAL A 73 -33.86 -22.71 -18.41
CA VAL A 73 -34.76 -23.78 -17.95
C VAL A 73 -35.69 -23.25 -16.86
N TRP A 74 -35.18 -22.53 -15.86
CA TRP A 74 -36.02 -21.91 -14.83
C TRP A 74 -37.07 -20.99 -15.46
N TRP A 75 -36.64 -20.07 -16.34
CA TRP A 75 -37.56 -19.17 -17.03
C TRP A 75 -38.65 -19.96 -17.77
N HIS A 76 -38.26 -20.98 -18.55
CA HIS A 76 -39.21 -21.76 -19.33
C HIS A 76 -40.25 -22.49 -18.48
N TRP A 77 -39.83 -23.08 -17.35
CA TRP A 77 -40.70 -23.94 -16.53
C TRP A 77 -41.49 -23.18 -15.45
N LEU A 78 -40.89 -22.18 -14.80
CA LEU A 78 -41.46 -21.46 -13.65
C LEU A 78 -41.86 -20.02 -13.99
N GLY A 79 -41.56 -19.55 -15.20
CA GLY A 79 -41.84 -18.20 -15.66
C GLY A 79 -40.85 -17.15 -15.14
N TRP A 80 -40.81 -16.01 -15.83
CA TRP A 80 -39.99 -14.87 -15.42
C TRP A 80 -40.37 -14.26 -14.05
N PRO A 81 -41.65 -14.28 -13.58
CA PRO A 81 -41.99 -13.70 -12.28
C PRO A 81 -41.30 -14.44 -11.12
N SER A 82 -41.16 -15.76 -11.19
CA SER A 82 -40.46 -16.58 -10.19
C SER A 82 -38.98 -16.17 -10.08
N LEU A 83 -38.31 -15.96 -11.22
CA LEU A 83 -36.93 -15.46 -11.26
C LEU A 83 -36.81 -14.06 -10.65
N ALA A 84 -37.73 -13.15 -11.00
CA ALA A 84 -37.73 -11.78 -10.48
C ALA A 84 -37.96 -11.73 -8.96
N ILE A 85 -38.91 -12.50 -8.44
CA ILE A 85 -39.19 -12.59 -7.00
C ILE A 85 -37.99 -13.18 -6.25
N THR A 86 -37.38 -14.24 -6.79
CA THR A 86 -36.22 -14.89 -6.16
C THR A 86 -35.01 -13.94 -6.14
N ALA A 87 -34.69 -13.30 -7.27
CA ALA A 87 -33.62 -12.33 -7.36
C ALA A 87 -33.86 -11.12 -6.44
N GLY A 88 -35.10 -10.63 -6.38
CA GLY A 88 -35.52 -9.57 -5.46
C GLY A 88 -35.37 -9.96 -3.99
N SER A 89 -35.76 -11.19 -3.64
CA SER A 89 -35.65 -11.72 -2.28
C SER A 89 -34.18 -11.88 -1.85
N VAL A 90 -33.33 -12.45 -2.71
CA VAL A 90 -31.88 -12.54 -2.46
C VAL A 90 -31.26 -11.16 -2.34
N GLY A 91 -31.65 -10.21 -3.20
CA GLY A 91 -31.21 -8.83 -3.13
C GLY A 91 -31.62 -8.13 -1.82
N LEU A 92 -32.85 -8.34 -1.37
CA LEU A 92 -33.36 -7.82 -0.11
C LEU A 92 -32.61 -8.40 1.10
N VAL A 93 -32.40 -9.72 1.13
CA VAL A 93 -31.60 -10.39 2.18
C VAL A 93 -30.18 -9.84 2.19
N ALA A 94 -29.54 -9.67 1.03
CA ALA A 94 -28.21 -9.08 0.95
C ALA A 94 -28.19 -7.62 1.42
N LEU A 95 -29.22 -6.84 1.12
CA LEU A 95 -29.37 -5.45 1.58
C LEU A 95 -29.55 -5.39 3.10
N VAL A 96 -30.47 -6.19 3.66
CA VAL A 96 -30.71 -6.27 5.11
C VAL A 96 -29.44 -6.73 5.82
N TRP A 97 -28.73 -7.74 5.29
CA TRP A 97 -27.45 -8.17 5.85
C TRP A 97 -26.40 -7.06 5.80
N ARG A 98 -26.29 -6.34 4.68
CA ARG A 98 -25.37 -5.21 4.54
C ARG A 98 -25.67 -4.07 5.52
N LEU A 99 -26.95 -3.80 5.81
CA LEU A 99 -27.37 -2.73 6.71
C LEU A 99 -27.27 -3.14 8.18
N GLY A 100 -27.67 -4.37 8.52
CA GLY A 100 -27.69 -4.86 9.90
C GLY A 100 -26.32 -5.33 10.40
N TRP A 101 -25.50 -5.94 9.53
CA TRP A 101 -24.15 -6.39 9.89
C TRP A 101 -23.14 -6.16 8.75
N PRO A 102 -22.72 -4.90 8.51
CA PRO A 102 -21.89 -4.52 7.37
C PRO A 102 -20.54 -5.25 7.34
N VAL A 103 -19.95 -5.53 8.51
CA VAL A 103 -18.64 -6.20 8.62
C VAL A 103 -18.74 -7.66 8.14
N GLY A 104 -19.75 -8.39 8.59
CA GLY A 104 -19.97 -9.78 8.16
C GLY A 104 -20.27 -9.86 6.66
N PHE A 105 -21.14 -8.98 6.16
CA PHE A 105 -21.45 -8.91 4.72
C PHE A 105 -20.20 -8.64 3.88
N GLU A 106 -19.37 -7.66 4.27
CA GLU A 106 -18.14 -7.33 3.56
C GLU A 106 -17.14 -8.50 3.53
N GLN A 107 -16.97 -9.21 4.65
CA GLN A 107 -16.04 -10.35 4.73
C GLN A 107 -16.46 -11.52 3.83
N TRP A 108 -17.75 -11.89 3.85
CA TRP A 108 -18.24 -13.11 3.20
C TRP A 108 -18.68 -12.91 1.75
N CYS A 109 -19.31 -11.77 1.43
CA CYS A 109 -19.91 -11.53 0.12
C CYS A 109 -19.33 -10.29 -0.57
N GLY A 110 -19.31 -9.15 0.15
CA GLY A 110 -19.01 -7.84 -0.43
C GLY A 110 -17.63 -7.76 -1.10
N ARG A 111 -16.57 -8.29 -0.47
CA ARG A 111 -15.22 -8.31 -1.04
C ARG A 111 -15.13 -9.14 -2.33
N TRP A 112 -15.79 -10.29 -2.37
CA TRP A 112 -15.78 -11.18 -3.53
C TRP A 112 -16.55 -10.60 -4.71
N VAL A 113 -17.78 -10.14 -4.48
CA VAL A 113 -18.61 -9.49 -5.50
C VAL A 113 -17.91 -8.25 -6.05
N ARG A 114 -17.33 -7.44 -5.17
CA ARG A 114 -16.56 -6.25 -5.55
C ARG A 114 -15.31 -6.60 -6.34
N ALA A 115 -14.52 -7.58 -5.91
CA ALA A 115 -13.32 -8.01 -6.62
C ALA A 115 -13.66 -8.55 -8.02
N TRP A 116 -14.73 -9.33 -8.14
CA TRP A 116 -15.23 -9.82 -9.43
C TRP A 116 -15.65 -8.66 -10.35
N TRP A 117 -16.46 -7.72 -9.83
CA TRP A 117 -16.89 -6.56 -10.60
C TRP A 117 -15.70 -5.70 -11.03
N LEU A 118 -14.78 -5.41 -10.11
CA LEU A 118 -13.57 -4.64 -10.39
C LEU A 118 -12.71 -5.32 -11.46
N ARG A 119 -12.54 -6.65 -11.40
CA ARG A 119 -11.79 -7.42 -12.39
C ARG A 119 -12.34 -7.20 -13.80
N TRP A 120 -13.65 -7.33 -13.99
CA TRP A 120 -14.23 -7.35 -15.34
C TRP A 120 -14.70 -5.99 -15.83
N ALA A 121 -15.32 -5.18 -14.97
CA ALA A 121 -15.89 -3.89 -15.36
C ALA A 121 -14.85 -2.76 -15.38
N VAL A 122 -13.81 -2.87 -14.54
CA VAL A 122 -12.84 -1.79 -14.34
C VAL A 122 -11.46 -2.17 -14.85
N TYR A 123 -10.77 -3.08 -14.17
CA TYR A 123 -9.37 -3.37 -14.46
C TYR A 123 -9.21 -4.12 -15.78
N GLY A 124 -10.04 -5.11 -16.08
CA GLY A 124 -9.99 -5.83 -17.36
C GLY A 124 -10.29 -4.96 -18.57
N ARG A 125 -11.08 -3.88 -18.41
CA ARG A 125 -11.45 -2.96 -19.51
C ARG A 125 -10.55 -1.74 -19.62
N LYS A 126 -10.17 -1.13 -18.49
CA LYS A 126 -9.50 0.17 -18.46
C LYS A 126 -8.00 0.09 -18.16
N LEU A 127 -7.55 -0.92 -17.41
CA LEU A 127 -6.13 -1.02 -17.01
C LEU A 127 -5.19 -1.10 -18.22
N PRO A 128 -5.46 -1.86 -19.31
CA PRO A 128 -4.57 -1.87 -20.47
C PRO A 128 -4.35 -0.48 -21.07
N GLY A 129 -5.40 0.36 -21.09
CA GLY A 129 -5.31 1.75 -21.54
C GLY A 129 -4.48 2.62 -20.58
N TRP A 130 -4.62 2.42 -19.26
CA TRP A 130 -3.78 3.12 -18.28
C TRP A 130 -2.31 2.71 -18.39
N LEU A 131 -2.03 1.41 -18.52
CA LEU A 131 -0.69 0.88 -18.70
C LEU A 131 -0.04 1.46 -19.96
N HIS A 132 -0.77 1.49 -21.08
CA HIS A 132 -0.29 2.11 -22.31
C HIS A 132 0.00 3.61 -22.17
N ALA A 133 -0.92 4.36 -21.54
CA ALA A 133 -0.73 5.79 -21.30
C ALA A 133 0.46 6.09 -20.37
N CYS A 134 0.82 5.13 -19.51
CA CYS A 134 1.98 5.21 -18.62
C CYS A 134 3.27 4.65 -19.24
N GLY A 135 3.25 4.25 -20.53
CA GLY A 135 4.42 3.67 -21.20
C GLY A 135 4.73 2.21 -20.83
N LEU A 136 3.84 1.53 -20.09
CA LEU A 136 4.01 0.16 -19.63
C LEU A 136 3.53 -0.87 -20.66
N THR A 137 3.89 -0.66 -21.93
CA THR A 137 3.61 -1.60 -23.04
C THR A 137 4.81 -1.72 -23.94
N VAL A 138 5.16 -2.93 -24.37
CA VAL A 138 6.26 -3.18 -25.30
C VAL A 138 5.71 -3.17 -26.72
N ARG A 139 6.34 -2.44 -27.64
CA ARG A 139 6.03 -2.51 -29.07
C ARG A 139 6.96 -3.54 -29.69
N ASP A 140 6.41 -4.53 -30.38
CA ASP A 140 7.21 -5.35 -31.28
C ASP A 140 7.66 -4.45 -32.44
N GLU A 141 8.91 -3.99 -32.40
CA GLU A 141 9.56 -3.41 -33.57
C GLU A 141 9.76 -4.53 -34.59
N ALA A 142 8.77 -4.70 -35.46
CA ALA A 142 8.91 -5.55 -36.63
C ALA A 142 10.05 -5.00 -37.49
N ILE A 143 11.08 -5.83 -37.67
CA ILE A 143 12.15 -5.81 -38.68
C ILE A 143 11.74 -4.96 -39.92
N PRO A 144 12.59 -4.04 -40.42
CA PRO A 144 12.24 -3.17 -41.53
C PRO A 144 11.85 -4.02 -42.74
N VAL A 145 10.56 -4.02 -43.08
CA VAL A 145 10.07 -4.63 -44.31
C VAL A 145 10.48 -3.70 -45.43
N ASP A 146 11.52 -4.10 -46.17
CA ASP A 146 11.95 -3.44 -47.39
C ASP A 146 10.80 -3.50 -48.40
N VAL A 147 10.08 -2.38 -48.57
CA VAL A 147 8.91 -2.33 -49.43
C VAL A 147 9.38 -2.19 -50.88
N THR A 148 9.64 -3.32 -51.54
CA THR A 148 9.72 -3.35 -53.00
C THR A 148 8.32 -3.05 -53.56
N VAL A 149 8.18 -1.87 -54.14
CA VAL A 149 6.91 -1.33 -54.60
C VAL A 149 6.46 -2.06 -55.87
N ASN A 150 5.59 -3.06 -55.74
CA ASN A 150 4.79 -3.55 -56.86
C ASN A 150 3.37 -2.94 -56.84
N LEU A 151 3.05 -2.30 -57.96
CA LEU A 151 1.97 -1.33 -58.20
C LEU A 151 0.64 -2.00 -58.61
N VAL A 152 0.12 -3.01 -57.88
CA VAL A 152 -1.25 -3.51 -58.15
C VAL A 152 -1.98 -3.92 -56.86
N SER A 153 -3.26 -3.54 -56.77
CA SER A 153 -4.30 -3.84 -55.75
C SER A 153 -4.38 -2.93 -54.50
N ARG A 154 -4.98 -1.74 -54.66
CA ARG A 154 -5.22 -0.74 -53.58
C ARG A 154 -6.27 -1.13 -52.52
N ARG A 155 -7.14 -2.14 -52.74
CA ARG A 155 -8.20 -2.52 -51.78
C ARG A 155 -7.76 -3.61 -50.80
N ARG A 156 -7.12 -4.68 -51.29
CA ARG A 156 -6.56 -5.76 -50.46
C ARG A 156 -5.37 -5.28 -49.62
N LYS A 157 -4.54 -4.35 -50.14
CA LYS A 157 -3.48 -3.70 -49.36
C LYS A 157 -4.00 -2.78 -48.26
N ARG A 158 -5.18 -2.14 -48.38
CA ARG A 158 -5.74 -1.32 -47.29
C ARG A 158 -6.29 -2.17 -46.16
N GLU A 159 -6.92 -3.30 -46.48
CA GLU A 159 -7.37 -4.26 -45.46
C GLU A 159 -6.18 -4.96 -44.81
N VAL A 160 -5.21 -5.47 -45.58
CA VAL A 160 -4.00 -6.11 -45.04
C VAL A 160 -3.12 -5.11 -44.29
N ALA A 161 -3.00 -3.85 -44.72
CA ALA A 161 -2.27 -2.81 -43.96
C ALA A 161 -3.07 -2.28 -42.76
N ALA A 162 -4.41 -2.32 -42.77
CA ALA A 162 -5.23 -2.00 -41.59
C ALA A 162 -5.25 -3.16 -40.58
N GLN A 163 -5.18 -4.41 -41.04
CA GLN A 163 -5.01 -5.61 -40.23
C GLN A 163 -3.59 -5.64 -39.63
N SER A 164 -2.56 -5.41 -40.46
CA SER A 164 -1.15 -5.33 -40.05
C SER A 164 -0.85 -4.13 -39.14
N ARG A 165 -1.59 -3.01 -39.24
CA ARG A 165 -1.52 -1.91 -38.24
C ARG A 165 -2.23 -2.23 -36.92
N ARG A 166 -3.19 -3.18 -36.91
CA ARG A 166 -3.75 -3.74 -35.66
C ARG A 166 -2.82 -4.79 -35.05
N ASP A 167 -2.01 -5.45 -35.88
CA ASP A 167 -1.02 -6.49 -35.51
C ASP A 167 0.43 -5.97 -35.41
N ALA A 168 0.67 -4.66 -35.51
CA ALA A 168 1.94 -4.05 -35.09
C ALA A 168 1.97 -4.15 -33.55
N GLY A 169 2.38 -5.33 -33.07
CA GLY A 169 2.00 -5.91 -31.79
C GLY A 169 2.44 -5.07 -30.61
N VAL A 170 1.55 -4.24 -30.09
CA VAL A 170 1.71 -3.69 -28.75
C VAL A 170 1.36 -4.82 -27.78
N ALA A 171 2.36 -5.39 -27.14
CA ALA A 171 2.15 -6.41 -26.13
C ALA A 171 1.72 -5.74 -24.82
N PHE A 172 0.54 -6.14 -24.33
CA PHE A 172 -0.06 -5.61 -23.10
C PHE A 172 0.15 -6.56 -21.93
N PRO A 173 0.51 -6.03 -20.74
CA PRO A 173 0.48 -6.79 -19.51
C PRO A 173 -0.94 -7.33 -19.24
N ARG A 174 -1.04 -8.57 -18.76
CA ARG A 174 -2.35 -9.26 -18.57
C ARG A 174 -2.78 -9.25 -17.11
N VAL A 175 -4.04 -8.86 -16.87
CA VAL A 175 -4.65 -8.95 -15.52
C VAL A 175 -4.94 -10.41 -15.17
N LEU A 176 -4.27 -10.93 -14.15
CA LEU A 176 -4.44 -12.30 -13.67
C LEU A 176 -5.57 -12.42 -12.65
N GLY A 177 -5.69 -11.43 -11.79
CA GLY A 177 -6.66 -11.43 -10.70
C GLY A 177 -6.76 -10.10 -10.01
N VAL A 178 -7.91 -9.88 -9.37
CA VAL A 178 -8.16 -8.72 -8.52
C VAL A 178 -8.62 -9.23 -7.18
N ARG A 179 -8.06 -8.69 -6.10
CA ARG A 179 -8.53 -8.84 -4.74
C ARG A 179 -8.88 -7.45 -4.21
N SER A 180 -9.92 -7.37 -3.39
CA SER A 180 -10.38 -6.10 -2.84
C SER A 180 -10.41 -6.21 -1.31
N GLY A 181 -9.55 -5.44 -0.65
CA GLY A 181 -9.50 -5.31 0.79
C GLY A 181 -10.44 -4.21 1.33
N PRO A 182 -10.26 -3.83 2.59
CA PRO A 182 -11.01 -2.72 3.22
C PRO A 182 -10.81 -1.38 2.49
N SER A 183 -9.55 -1.05 2.17
CA SER A 183 -9.15 0.23 1.58
C SER A 183 -8.41 0.11 0.25
N TRP A 184 -7.87 -1.07 -0.08
CA TRP A 184 -7.02 -1.30 -1.24
C TRP A 184 -7.65 -2.29 -2.23
N ASP A 185 -7.35 -2.11 -3.51
CA ASP A 185 -7.58 -3.10 -4.56
C ASP A 185 -6.23 -3.62 -5.04
N GLU A 186 -5.96 -4.91 -4.79
CA GLU A 186 -4.76 -5.62 -5.28
C GLU A 186 -5.04 -6.16 -6.68
N VAL A 187 -4.27 -5.70 -7.67
CA VAL A 187 -4.41 -6.11 -9.07
C VAL A 187 -3.14 -6.80 -9.53
N ARG A 188 -3.22 -8.12 -9.72
CA ARG A 188 -2.08 -8.90 -10.22
C ARG A 188 -1.99 -8.81 -11.72
N VAL A 189 -0.84 -8.36 -12.19
CA VAL A 189 -0.54 -8.12 -13.60
C VAL A 189 0.66 -8.97 -13.98
N ARG A 190 0.52 -9.76 -15.04
CA ARG A 190 1.64 -10.46 -15.67
C ARG A 190 2.35 -9.50 -16.62
N LEU A 191 3.65 -9.36 -16.42
CA LEU A 191 4.55 -8.55 -17.23
C LEU A 191 4.71 -9.14 -18.64
N VAL A 192 5.13 -8.28 -19.57
CA VAL A 192 5.53 -8.68 -20.92
C VAL A 192 7.06 -8.83 -20.96
N PRO A 193 7.61 -9.77 -21.74
CA PRO A 193 9.06 -9.86 -21.94
C PRO A 193 9.68 -8.50 -22.30
N GLY A 194 10.77 -8.14 -21.63
CA GLY A 194 11.42 -6.83 -21.76
C GLY A 194 10.97 -5.79 -20.74
N GLN A 195 9.92 -6.06 -19.96
CA GLN A 195 9.54 -5.22 -18.81
C GLN A 195 10.15 -5.74 -17.51
N THR A 196 10.35 -4.82 -16.59
CA THR A 196 10.84 -5.09 -15.23
C THR A 196 9.82 -4.65 -14.18
N PRO A 197 9.83 -5.24 -12.97
CA PRO A 197 9.06 -4.71 -11.85
C PRO A 197 9.37 -3.24 -11.53
N GLU A 198 10.62 -2.82 -11.75
CA GLU A 198 11.10 -1.45 -11.57
C GLU A 198 10.36 -0.45 -12.46
N ASP A 199 10.11 -0.79 -13.74
CA ASP A 199 9.34 0.05 -14.67
C ASP A 199 7.96 0.40 -14.09
N PHE A 200 7.32 -0.58 -13.45
CA PHE A 200 6.03 -0.39 -12.78
C PHE A 200 6.16 0.44 -11.51
N GLY A 201 7.23 0.26 -10.75
CA GLY A 201 7.58 1.08 -9.58
C GLY A 201 7.71 2.56 -9.94
N GLU A 202 8.46 2.88 -11.00
CA GLU A 202 8.63 4.25 -11.50
C GLU A 202 7.32 4.86 -12.02
N ALA A 203 6.48 4.04 -12.65
CA ALA A 203 5.19 4.46 -13.19
C ALA A 203 4.07 4.60 -12.13
N THR A 204 4.30 4.27 -10.85
CA THR A 204 3.30 4.33 -9.77
C THR A 204 2.53 5.65 -9.73
N ARG A 205 3.21 6.79 -9.91
CA ARG A 205 2.59 8.12 -9.91
C ARG A 205 1.69 8.35 -11.13
N ALA A 206 2.15 7.94 -12.30
CA ALA A 206 1.37 8.04 -13.53
C ALA A 206 0.11 7.16 -13.42
N LEU A 207 0.25 5.95 -12.89
CA LEU A 207 -0.85 5.03 -12.63
C LEU A 207 -1.87 5.58 -11.61
N ALA A 208 -1.40 6.20 -10.53
CA ALA A 208 -2.27 6.86 -9.55
C ALA A 208 -3.12 7.95 -10.22
N THR A 209 -2.51 8.74 -11.11
CA THR A 209 -3.19 9.80 -11.87
C THR A 209 -4.18 9.21 -12.89
N ALA A 210 -3.78 8.18 -13.65
CA ALA A 210 -4.62 7.52 -14.64
C ALA A 210 -5.86 6.87 -14.01
N ARG A 211 -5.70 6.26 -12.82
CA ARG A 211 -6.79 5.67 -12.04
C ARG A 211 -7.61 6.70 -11.27
N ARG A 212 -7.06 7.90 -11.01
CA ARG A 212 -7.60 8.94 -10.12
C ARG A 212 -7.71 8.49 -8.66
N VAL A 213 -6.62 7.94 -8.13
CA VAL A 213 -6.48 7.59 -6.72
C VAL A 213 -5.30 8.31 -6.09
N THR A 214 -5.34 8.51 -4.78
CA THR A 214 -4.29 9.22 -4.04
C THR A 214 -2.95 8.48 -4.05
N ARG A 215 -2.98 7.14 -4.10
CA ARG A 215 -1.79 6.30 -3.93
C ARG A 215 -1.91 5.00 -4.72
N VAL A 216 -0.78 4.61 -5.30
CA VAL A 216 -0.56 3.30 -5.91
C VAL A 216 0.72 2.73 -5.34
N GLN A 217 0.72 1.44 -5.05
CA GLN A 217 1.90 0.70 -4.61
C GLN A 217 2.11 -0.48 -5.54
N VAL A 218 3.37 -0.76 -5.88
CA VAL A 218 3.75 -1.92 -6.69
C VAL A 218 4.52 -2.89 -5.82
N ARG A 219 4.14 -4.16 -5.85
CA ARG A 219 4.81 -5.25 -5.13
C ARG A 219 5.20 -6.35 -6.12
N GLU A 220 6.42 -6.82 -6.04
CA GLU A 220 6.86 -7.98 -6.81
C GLU A 220 6.34 -9.26 -6.16
N ILE A 221 5.62 -10.08 -6.92
CA ILE A 221 5.11 -11.38 -6.45
C ILE A 221 5.99 -12.52 -6.97
N SER A 222 6.32 -12.45 -8.26
CA SER A 222 7.29 -13.29 -8.96
C SER A 222 7.96 -12.45 -10.06
N PRO A 223 9.06 -12.93 -10.67
CA PRO A 223 9.78 -12.15 -11.70
C PRO A 223 8.91 -11.68 -12.88
N ASP A 224 7.85 -12.42 -13.22
CA ASP A 224 6.91 -12.10 -14.30
C ASP A 224 5.56 -11.56 -13.81
N VAL A 225 5.34 -11.41 -12.49
CA VAL A 225 4.07 -10.97 -11.91
C VAL A 225 4.27 -9.90 -10.85
N VAL A 226 3.65 -8.76 -11.08
CA VAL A 226 3.57 -7.66 -10.13
C VAL A 226 2.14 -7.48 -9.61
N SER A 227 2.03 -7.04 -8.36
CA SER A 227 0.79 -6.54 -7.77
C SER A 227 0.78 -5.02 -7.89
N VAL A 228 -0.18 -4.48 -8.64
CA VAL A 228 -0.44 -3.04 -8.70
C VAL A 228 -1.62 -2.73 -7.80
N ASP A 229 -1.33 -2.20 -6.62
CA ASP A 229 -2.30 -1.99 -5.56
C ASP A 229 -2.79 -0.53 -5.60
N PHE A 230 -4.11 -0.34 -5.71
CA PHE A 230 -4.74 0.98 -5.81
C PHE A 230 -5.48 1.32 -4.52
N MET A 231 -5.17 2.47 -3.91
CA MET A 231 -5.85 2.93 -2.69
C MET A 231 -7.24 3.51 -3.03
N ARG A 232 -8.33 2.81 -2.68
CA ARG A 232 -9.70 3.31 -2.83
C ARG A 232 -10.13 4.27 -1.74
N ARG A 233 -9.70 4.03 -0.50
CA ARG A 233 -10.08 4.82 0.68
C ARG A 233 -8.86 5.08 1.54
N ASP A 234 -8.67 6.34 1.94
CA ASP A 234 -7.63 6.70 2.90
C ASP A 234 -8.14 6.52 4.33
N LEU A 235 -7.81 5.38 4.95
CA LEU A 235 -8.17 5.11 6.35
C LEU A 235 -7.36 5.95 7.34
N LEU A 236 -6.29 6.60 6.88
CA LEU A 236 -5.45 7.47 7.70
C LEU A 236 -5.88 8.94 7.59
N ALA A 237 -6.95 9.26 6.85
CA ALA A 237 -7.46 10.62 6.73
C ALA A 237 -8.05 11.13 8.07
N SER A 238 -8.79 10.28 8.78
CA SER A 238 -9.30 10.58 10.13
C SER A 238 -8.22 10.39 11.19
N ALA A 239 -8.28 11.21 12.24
CA ALA A 239 -7.40 11.04 13.40
C ALA A 239 -7.58 9.66 14.03
N VAL A 240 -6.47 9.08 14.49
CA VAL A 240 -6.44 7.82 15.23
C VAL A 240 -6.11 8.20 16.67
N SER A 241 -6.91 7.82 17.65
CA SER A 241 -6.57 8.06 19.06
C SER A 241 -5.56 7.03 19.56
N CYS A 242 -4.78 7.38 20.58
CA CYS A 242 -4.02 6.40 21.35
C CYS A 242 -4.97 5.43 22.09
N LEU A 243 -4.43 4.34 22.65
CA LEU A 243 -5.20 3.45 23.51
C LEU A 243 -5.65 4.22 24.78
N PRO A 244 -6.91 4.06 25.22
CA PRO A 244 -7.33 4.56 26.53
C PRO A 244 -6.52 3.90 27.64
N LEU A 245 -6.07 4.67 28.64
CA LEU A 245 -5.27 4.15 29.75
C LEU A 245 -5.97 3.02 30.53
N GLN A 246 -7.30 3.06 30.59
CA GLN A 246 -8.14 2.04 31.24
C GLN A 246 -8.14 0.70 30.48
N GLU A 247 -7.84 0.72 29.20
CA GLU A 247 -7.80 -0.46 28.33
C GLU A 247 -6.38 -1.03 28.20
N VAL A 248 -5.38 -0.42 28.84
CA VAL A 248 -4.01 -0.94 28.81
C VAL A 248 -3.93 -2.16 29.73
N ALA A 249 -3.32 -3.23 29.23
CA ALA A 249 -3.21 -4.51 29.93
C ALA A 249 -2.39 -4.40 31.23
N GLU A 250 -2.40 -5.42 32.08
CA GLU A 250 -1.48 -5.48 33.22
C GLU A 250 0.00 -5.53 32.76
N ALA A 251 0.93 -5.15 33.63
CA ALA A 251 2.36 -5.03 33.28
C ALA A 251 2.97 -6.31 32.70
N SER A 252 2.59 -7.48 33.21
CA SER A 252 3.03 -8.80 32.72
C SER A 252 2.49 -9.16 31.33
N ALA A 253 1.41 -8.50 30.89
CA ALA A 253 0.76 -8.73 29.61
C ALA A 253 1.20 -7.72 28.52
N VAL A 254 2.00 -6.71 28.87
CA VAL A 254 2.53 -5.74 27.89
C VAL A 254 3.67 -6.37 27.09
N ASP A 255 3.41 -6.68 25.82
CA ASP A 255 4.47 -7.07 24.88
C ASP A 255 5.27 -5.83 24.42
N LEU A 256 6.40 -5.57 25.09
CA LEU A 256 7.31 -4.46 24.78
C LEU A 256 7.91 -4.54 23.36
N ARG A 257 7.86 -5.70 22.69
CA ARG A 257 8.31 -5.82 21.29
C ARG A 257 7.25 -5.33 20.29
N ARG A 258 6.01 -5.12 20.75
CA ARG A 258 4.84 -4.82 19.91
C ARG A 258 3.87 -3.84 20.57
N VAL A 259 4.38 -2.74 21.11
CA VAL A 259 3.55 -1.70 21.75
C VAL A 259 2.75 -0.92 20.71
N PHE A 260 1.54 -0.51 21.07
CA PHE A 260 0.67 0.21 20.17
C PHE A 260 1.19 1.64 19.92
N ALA A 261 1.25 2.04 18.65
CA ALA A 261 1.69 3.35 18.22
C ALA A 261 0.68 4.08 17.33
N GLY A 262 -0.39 3.41 16.86
CA GLY A 262 -1.41 4.00 15.99
C GLY A 262 -2.01 3.01 15.00
N SER A 263 -2.21 3.43 13.75
CA SER A 263 -2.80 2.59 12.69
C SER A 263 -1.99 2.61 11.38
N THR A 264 -2.13 1.56 10.58
CA THR A 264 -1.55 1.43 9.24
C THR A 264 -2.56 1.79 8.15
N GLU A 265 -2.10 2.01 6.93
CA GLU A 265 -2.98 2.26 5.76
C GLU A 265 -3.94 1.10 5.42
N TYR A 266 -3.75 -0.07 6.03
CA TYR A 266 -4.61 -1.24 5.92
C TYR A 266 -5.67 -1.31 7.03
N GLY A 267 -5.70 -0.34 7.96
CA GLY A 267 -6.62 -0.30 9.10
C GLY A 267 -6.23 -1.26 10.23
N THR A 268 -5.00 -1.77 10.23
CA THR A 268 -4.46 -2.60 11.32
C THR A 268 -3.71 -1.75 12.33
N ALA A 269 -3.54 -2.23 13.57
CA ALA A 269 -2.73 -1.54 14.57
C ALA A 269 -1.29 -1.40 14.10
N TRP A 270 -0.78 -0.16 14.07
CA TRP A 270 0.64 0.10 13.94
C TRP A 270 1.29 -0.10 15.29
N ARG A 271 2.33 -0.93 15.32
CA ARG A 271 3.06 -1.28 16.53
C ARG A 271 4.53 -0.95 16.36
N LEU A 272 5.14 -0.45 17.42
CA LEU A 272 6.57 -0.18 17.51
C LEU A 272 7.19 -1.09 18.59
N PRO A 273 8.43 -1.56 18.41
CA PRO A 273 9.17 -2.21 19.48
C PRO A 273 9.80 -1.14 20.38
N LEU A 274 9.67 -1.30 21.71
CA LEU A 274 10.53 -0.66 22.70
C LEU A 274 11.67 -1.58 23.13
N LEU A 275 11.55 -2.89 22.85
CA LEU A 275 12.53 -3.91 23.16
C LEU A 275 12.81 -4.78 21.91
N GLY A 276 14.07 -5.19 21.73
CA GLY A 276 14.48 -6.14 20.70
C GLY A 276 14.88 -5.50 19.36
N GLY A 277 14.68 -6.22 18.25
CA GLY A 277 15.00 -5.72 16.92
C GLY A 277 14.13 -4.52 16.53
N GLY A 278 14.73 -3.48 15.97
CA GLY A 278 14.05 -2.24 15.59
C GLY A 278 13.71 -1.29 16.74
N ALA A 279 14.14 -1.58 17.97
CA ALA A 279 13.82 -0.76 19.15
C ALA A 279 14.59 0.58 19.21
N HIS A 280 15.69 0.69 18.45
CA HIS A 280 16.36 1.96 18.25
C HIS A 280 15.69 2.72 17.10
N ILE A 281 14.97 3.79 17.41
CA ILE A 281 14.08 4.47 16.45
C ILE A 281 14.56 5.91 16.21
N LEU A 282 14.73 6.28 14.93
CA LEU A 282 14.85 7.67 14.52
C LEU A 282 13.56 8.11 13.83
N VAL A 283 12.99 9.22 14.28
CA VAL A 283 11.78 9.81 13.70
C VAL A 283 12.11 11.19 13.15
N ALA A 284 11.94 11.39 11.85
CA ALA A 284 12.15 12.68 11.21
C ALA A 284 10.82 13.29 10.78
N GLY A 285 10.66 14.59 10.99
CA GLY A 285 9.48 15.34 10.56
C GLY A 285 9.59 16.83 10.83
N ALA A 286 9.02 17.62 9.92
CA ALA A 286 8.90 19.07 10.05
C ALA A 286 8.10 19.45 11.32
N SER A 287 8.19 20.71 11.73
CA SER A 287 7.34 21.24 12.81
C SER A 287 5.85 20.99 12.51
N GLY A 288 5.10 20.56 13.52
CA GLY A 288 3.69 20.17 13.37
C GLY A 288 3.46 18.86 12.58
N ALA A 289 4.48 18.06 12.26
CA ALA A 289 4.29 16.78 11.58
C ALA A 289 3.71 15.68 12.49
N GLY A 290 3.65 15.89 13.81
CA GLY A 290 3.12 14.94 14.80
C GLY A 290 4.16 14.01 15.44
N LYS A 291 5.41 14.48 15.60
CA LYS A 291 6.50 13.71 16.25
C LYS A 291 6.14 13.29 17.68
N ASN A 292 5.57 14.20 18.46
CA ASN A 292 5.16 13.94 19.85
C ASN A 292 4.18 12.76 19.95
N SER A 293 3.25 12.60 19.01
CA SER A 293 2.33 11.45 19.02
C SER A 293 3.05 10.12 18.78
N VAL A 294 4.10 10.11 17.94
CA VAL A 294 4.96 8.92 17.74
C VAL A 294 5.72 8.58 19.01
N MET A 295 6.07 9.59 19.82
CA MET A 295 6.73 9.40 21.12
C MET A 295 5.77 8.90 22.19
N TRP A 296 4.72 9.67 22.48
CA TRP A 296 3.82 9.46 23.61
C TRP A 296 2.91 8.24 23.44
N SER A 297 2.42 7.93 22.23
CA SER A 297 1.46 6.81 22.06
C SER A 297 2.06 5.46 22.48
N PRO A 298 3.31 5.11 22.11
CA PRO A 298 4.00 3.95 22.66
C PRO A 298 4.16 3.96 24.18
N LEU A 299 4.44 5.12 24.79
CA LEU A 299 4.60 5.24 26.25
C LEU A 299 3.28 5.02 26.97
N VAL A 300 2.17 5.56 26.45
CA VAL A 300 0.80 5.28 26.95
C VAL A 300 0.52 3.77 26.87
N SER A 301 0.83 3.12 25.74
CA SER A 301 0.65 1.68 25.59
C SER A 301 1.54 0.84 26.52
N ALA A 302 2.65 1.41 27.00
CA ALA A 302 3.61 0.75 27.89
C ALA A 302 3.48 1.20 29.36
N ALA A 303 2.50 2.04 29.68
CA ALA A 303 2.33 2.66 31.00
C ALA A 303 2.40 1.67 32.18
N PRO A 304 1.77 0.47 32.14
CA PRO A 304 1.88 -0.52 33.21
C PRO A 304 3.31 -1.03 33.43
N ALA A 305 4.08 -1.23 32.36
CA ALA A 305 5.47 -1.69 32.44
C ALA A 305 6.41 -0.57 32.97
N ILE A 306 6.08 0.69 32.66
CA ILE A 306 6.77 1.85 33.24
C ILE A 306 6.46 1.93 34.74
N ARG A 307 5.17 1.87 35.12
CA ARG A 307 4.69 1.90 36.50
C ARG A 307 5.29 0.78 37.36
N SER A 308 5.42 -0.43 36.82
CA SER A 308 5.99 -1.57 37.53
C SER A 308 7.52 -1.53 37.64
N GLY A 309 8.18 -0.53 37.05
CA GLY A 309 9.63 -0.43 37.00
C GLY A 309 10.31 -1.42 36.06
N LEU A 310 9.58 -2.11 35.16
CA LEU A 310 10.17 -2.94 34.10
C LEU A 310 10.76 -2.10 32.98
N VAL A 311 10.27 -0.87 32.80
CA VAL A 311 10.81 0.14 31.88
C VAL A 311 11.17 1.39 32.68
N ARG A 312 12.40 1.87 32.54
CA ARG A 312 12.85 3.16 33.07
C ARG A 312 13.07 4.12 31.91
N VAL A 313 12.36 5.24 31.90
CA VAL A 313 12.43 6.21 30.82
C VAL A 313 13.40 7.34 31.21
N SER A 314 14.37 7.64 30.34
CA SER A 314 15.25 8.79 30.47
C SER A 314 14.93 9.78 29.35
N GLY A 315 14.73 11.06 29.69
CA GLY A 315 14.33 12.11 28.74
C GLY A 315 15.44 13.14 28.54
N VAL A 316 15.70 13.50 27.29
CA VAL A 316 16.58 14.61 26.94
C VAL A 316 15.76 15.62 26.13
N ASP A 317 15.47 16.75 26.76
CA ASP A 317 14.64 17.84 26.23
C ASP A 317 15.39 19.18 26.34
N PRO A 318 16.28 19.49 25.38
CA PRO A 318 17.05 20.73 25.41
C PRO A 318 16.19 22.00 25.32
N LYS A 319 14.91 21.88 24.95
CA LYS A 319 13.96 23.00 24.89
C LYS A 319 13.15 23.12 26.18
N GLY A 320 13.06 22.06 26.97
CA GLY A 320 12.36 22.01 28.25
C GLY A 320 10.85 22.21 28.16
N MET A 321 10.24 22.02 26.98
CA MET A 321 8.82 22.31 26.75
C MET A 321 7.98 21.06 26.46
N GLU A 322 8.54 20.07 25.75
CA GLU A 322 7.75 18.97 25.19
C GLU A 322 7.70 17.79 26.17
N LEU A 323 8.86 17.36 26.70
CA LEU A 323 8.93 16.25 27.67
C LEU A 323 8.57 16.70 29.08
N ALA A 324 8.81 17.98 29.40
CA ALA A 324 8.48 18.58 30.69
C ALA A 324 7.00 18.39 31.06
N TYR A 325 6.13 18.28 30.05
CA TYR A 325 4.71 18.07 30.26
C TYR A 325 4.40 16.74 30.97
N GLY A 326 5.23 15.71 30.82
CA GLY A 326 5.11 14.43 31.53
C GLY A 326 6.29 14.15 32.47
N ARG A 327 6.90 15.19 33.07
CA ARG A 327 8.19 15.09 33.79
C ARG A 327 8.29 13.91 34.77
N GLY A 328 7.21 13.56 35.46
CA GLY A 328 7.14 12.48 36.45
C GLY A 328 7.31 11.07 35.89
N ILE A 329 7.19 10.86 34.56
CA ILE A 329 7.47 9.54 33.95
C ILE A 329 8.97 9.28 33.77
N PHE A 330 9.80 10.32 33.79
CA PHE A 330 11.22 10.24 33.47
C PHE A 330 12.06 10.04 34.73
N SER A 331 12.73 8.88 34.82
CA SER A 331 13.67 8.55 35.89
C SER A 331 14.93 9.42 35.85
N ARG A 332 15.36 9.84 34.66
CA ARG A 332 16.44 10.81 34.43
C ARG A 332 15.96 11.84 33.41
N TYR A 333 16.30 13.11 33.61
CA TYR A 333 15.82 14.18 32.75
C TYR A 333 16.90 15.23 32.57
N ALA A 334 17.20 15.58 31.32
CA ALA A 334 18.22 16.55 30.97
C ALA A 334 17.64 17.66 30.08
N VAL A 335 18.01 18.90 30.38
CA VAL A 335 17.65 20.10 29.58
C VAL A 335 18.86 20.79 28.96
N SER A 336 20.08 20.36 29.29
CA SER A 336 21.31 20.90 28.74
C SER A 336 22.17 19.81 28.11
N GLY A 337 23.15 20.21 27.27
CA GLY A 337 24.10 19.26 26.68
C GLY A 337 24.96 18.54 27.73
N ALA A 338 25.32 19.22 28.82
CA ALA A 338 26.08 18.63 29.92
C ALA A 338 25.26 17.59 30.69
N GLU A 339 24.01 17.91 31.07
CA GLU A 339 23.11 16.94 31.70
C GLU A 339 22.78 15.77 30.77
N ALA A 340 22.66 16.02 29.46
CA ALA A 340 22.45 14.95 28.48
C ALA A 340 23.64 13.99 28.43
N LEU A 341 24.86 14.52 28.56
CA LEU A 341 26.07 13.70 28.67
C LEU A 341 26.06 12.88 29.96
N GLU A 342 25.70 13.45 31.11
CA GLU A 342 25.57 12.71 32.38
C GLU A 342 24.57 11.54 32.27
N VAL A 343 23.42 11.76 31.62
CA VAL A 343 22.44 10.70 31.36
C VAL A 343 23.02 9.60 30.47
N LEU A 344 23.75 9.99 29.43
CA LEU A 344 24.38 9.05 28.49
C LEU A 344 25.52 8.25 29.12
N GLU A 345 26.34 8.88 29.97
CA GLU A 345 27.38 8.24 30.76
C GLU A 345 26.78 7.23 31.74
N ALA A 346 25.73 7.60 32.47
CA ALA A 346 25.03 6.68 33.37
C ALA A 346 24.45 5.45 32.64
N LEU A 347 23.90 5.64 31.44
CA LEU A 347 23.42 4.54 30.60
C LEU A 347 24.57 3.69 30.04
N ARG A 348 25.72 4.30 29.74
CA ARG A 348 26.91 3.57 29.30
C ARG A 348 27.51 2.74 30.42
N ASP A 349 27.54 3.24 31.64
CA ASP A 349 27.99 2.50 32.82
C ASP A 349 27.08 1.31 33.09
N GLU A 350 25.76 1.49 32.96
CA GLU A 350 24.80 0.40 33.09
C GLU A 350 24.99 -0.66 31.99
N LEU A 351 25.26 -0.24 30.76
CA LEU A 351 25.61 -1.13 29.65
C LEU A 351 26.84 -1.98 30.00
N GLU A 352 27.93 -1.37 30.47
CA GLU A 352 29.16 -2.09 30.81
C GLU A 352 29.01 -2.94 32.08
N ARG A 353 28.19 -2.51 33.05
CA ARG A 353 27.82 -3.31 34.23
C ARG A 353 27.08 -4.58 33.82
N ARG A 354 26.07 -4.47 32.96
CA ARG A 354 25.29 -5.60 32.44
C ARG A 354 26.15 -6.55 31.60
N LYS A 355 27.00 -6.00 30.72
CA LYS A 355 27.94 -6.82 29.93
C LYS A 355 28.86 -7.65 30.83
N ARG A 356 29.43 -7.05 31.88
CA ARG A 356 30.28 -7.77 32.85
C ARG A 356 29.48 -8.83 33.62
N ALA A 357 28.27 -8.51 34.06
CA ALA A 357 27.43 -9.43 34.84
C ALA A 357 27.00 -10.68 34.05
N PHE A 358 26.71 -10.52 32.75
CA PHE A 358 26.16 -11.60 31.91
C PHE A 358 27.16 -12.17 30.88
N ALA A 359 28.41 -11.70 30.88
CA ALA A 359 29.47 -12.21 30.01
C ALA A 359 29.61 -13.74 30.13
N GLY A 360 29.52 -14.43 29.01
CA GLY A 360 29.63 -15.90 28.95
C GLY A 360 28.40 -16.67 29.49
N GLN A 361 27.38 -15.99 30.03
CA GLN A 361 26.19 -16.64 30.60
C GLN A 361 25.00 -16.59 29.63
N THR A 362 24.70 -15.40 29.09
CA THR A 362 23.56 -15.20 28.18
C THR A 362 23.95 -14.27 27.03
N ARG A 363 23.23 -14.38 25.90
CA ARG A 363 23.43 -13.49 24.73
C ARG A 363 22.63 -12.19 24.83
N GLU A 364 21.52 -12.19 25.56
CA GLU A 364 20.67 -11.04 25.82
C GLU A 364 20.31 -11.03 27.31
N VAL A 365 20.40 -9.86 27.95
CA VAL A 365 20.09 -9.69 29.37
C VAL A 365 18.58 -9.94 29.60
N PRO A 366 18.19 -10.74 30.61
CA PRO A 366 16.79 -11.00 30.89
C PRO A 366 16.09 -9.78 31.49
N LEU A 367 14.93 -9.42 30.94
CA LEU A 367 14.11 -8.32 31.43
C LEU A 367 13.56 -8.62 32.83
N SER A 368 13.80 -7.73 33.78
CA SER A 368 13.30 -7.81 35.16
C SER A 368 13.27 -6.44 35.82
N GLN A 369 12.77 -6.33 37.05
CA GLN A 369 12.84 -5.08 37.82
C GLN A 369 14.29 -4.73 38.26
N GLU A 370 15.15 -5.74 38.40
CA GLU A 370 16.59 -5.55 38.67
C GLU A 370 17.34 -5.08 37.42
N PHE A 371 16.99 -5.67 36.26
CA PHE A 371 17.52 -5.31 34.95
C PHE A 371 16.40 -4.79 34.04
N PRO A 372 15.90 -3.56 34.28
CA PRO A 372 14.81 -3.01 33.49
C PRO A 372 15.30 -2.56 32.11
N LEU A 373 14.34 -2.42 31.19
CA LEU A 373 14.58 -1.74 29.93
C LEU A 373 14.86 -0.26 30.19
N GLU A 374 16.06 0.20 29.86
CA GLU A 374 16.40 1.63 29.88
C GLU A 374 16.02 2.24 28.52
N LEU A 375 14.97 3.06 28.51
CA LEU A 375 14.44 3.71 27.32
C LEU A 375 14.86 5.18 27.30
N LEU A 376 15.73 5.54 26.36
CA LEU A 376 16.20 6.92 26.18
C LEU A 376 15.39 7.62 25.08
N GLU A 377 14.72 8.72 25.43
CA GLU A 377 13.95 9.57 24.50
C GLU A 377 14.66 10.92 24.33
N PHE A 378 15.03 11.26 23.09
CA PHE A 378 15.55 12.58 22.71
C PHE A 378 14.49 13.39 21.97
N ASP A 379 13.92 14.42 22.58
CA ASP A 379 12.89 15.27 21.92
C ASP A 379 13.39 15.90 20.62
N GLU A 380 14.64 16.37 20.59
CA GLU A 380 15.26 16.92 19.40
C GLU A 380 16.76 16.64 19.39
N LEU A 381 17.19 15.64 18.62
CA LEU A 381 18.62 15.30 18.47
C LEU A 381 19.44 16.47 17.89
N ALA A 382 18.84 17.30 17.04
CA ALA A 382 19.51 18.46 16.45
C ALA A 382 19.92 19.50 17.50
N ALA A 383 19.19 19.59 18.61
CA ALA A 383 19.49 20.59 19.62
C ALA A 383 20.83 20.29 20.32
N LEU A 384 21.19 19.01 20.45
CA LEU A 384 22.47 18.56 21.01
C LEU A 384 23.66 18.79 20.08
N THR A 385 23.41 19.01 18.78
CA THR A 385 24.47 19.31 17.81
C THR A 385 24.64 20.80 17.54
N ARG A 386 23.58 21.61 17.70
CA ARG A 386 23.59 23.05 17.40
C ARG A 386 23.91 23.95 18.59
N TYR A 387 23.50 23.58 19.81
CA TYR A 387 23.56 24.46 20.99
C TYR A 387 24.55 23.98 22.05
N THR A 388 25.52 23.15 21.66
CA THR A 388 26.48 22.52 22.56
C THR A 388 27.88 22.66 21.98
N ASP A 389 28.89 22.80 22.85
CA ASP A 389 30.27 22.91 22.41
C ASP A 389 30.73 21.64 21.68
N ARG A 390 31.75 21.78 20.84
CA ARG A 390 32.23 20.69 19.98
C ARG A 390 32.62 19.44 20.78
N LYS A 391 33.27 19.59 21.95
CA LYS A 391 33.75 18.46 22.74
C LYS A 391 32.58 17.67 23.29
N THR A 392 31.60 18.36 23.89
CA THR A 392 30.39 17.71 24.43
C THR A 392 29.56 17.07 23.32
N ARG A 393 29.41 17.72 22.16
CA ARG A 393 28.73 17.13 20.99
C ARG A 393 29.39 15.85 20.50
N ASP A 394 30.71 15.85 20.37
CA ASP A 394 31.47 14.70 19.89
C ASP A 394 31.34 13.52 20.89
N ALA A 395 31.37 13.80 22.20
CA ALA A 395 31.11 12.81 23.26
C ALA A 395 29.68 12.26 23.21
N ILE A 396 28.64 13.11 23.12
CA ILE A 396 27.24 12.68 22.95
C ILE A 396 27.10 11.74 21.74
N THR A 397 27.71 12.11 20.62
CA THR A 397 27.68 11.31 19.38
C THR A 397 28.31 9.94 19.59
N GLU A 398 29.44 9.86 20.30
CA GLU A 398 30.11 8.62 20.66
C GLU A 398 29.21 7.73 21.54
N HIS A 399 28.63 8.28 22.61
CA HIS A 399 27.76 7.52 23.50
C HIS A 399 26.51 7.01 22.78
N VAL A 400 25.83 7.86 22.01
CA VAL A 400 24.65 7.44 21.22
C VAL A 400 25.03 6.36 20.21
N SER A 401 26.20 6.43 19.58
CA SER A 401 26.70 5.39 18.67
C SER A 401 26.86 4.05 19.38
N VAL A 402 27.48 4.03 20.56
CA VAL A 402 27.65 2.78 21.32
C VAL A 402 26.33 2.25 21.84
N LEU A 403 25.43 3.10 22.34
CA LEU A 403 24.11 2.66 22.79
C LEU A 403 23.28 2.08 21.65
N ASN A 404 23.34 2.63 20.43
CA ASN A 404 22.64 2.07 19.26
C ASN A 404 23.22 0.71 18.81
N THR A 405 24.53 0.51 18.94
CA THR A 405 25.21 -0.69 18.44
C THR A 405 25.25 -1.83 19.46
N GLN A 406 25.36 -1.51 20.75
CA GLN A 406 25.52 -2.48 21.84
C GLN A 406 24.34 -2.52 22.81
N GLY A 407 23.46 -1.51 22.81
CA GLY A 407 22.41 -1.36 23.81
C GLY A 407 21.33 -2.44 23.75
N ARG A 408 20.98 -2.95 22.57
CA ARG A 408 19.93 -3.96 22.40
C ARG A 408 20.12 -5.17 23.32
N ALA A 409 21.32 -5.77 23.35
CA ALA A 409 21.59 -6.96 24.16
C ALA A 409 21.61 -6.64 25.66
N ALA A 410 21.87 -5.38 26.02
CA ALA A 410 21.92 -4.89 27.39
C ALA A 410 20.59 -4.28 27.86
N LEU A 411 19.46 -4.50 27.14
CA LEU A 411 18.15 -3.89 27.44
C LEU A 411 18.20 -2.35 27.50
N ILE A 412 18.87 -1.73 26.54
CA ILE A 412 18.89 -0.27 26.36
C ILE A 412 18.37 0.04 24.96
N SER A 413 17.40 0.94 24.85
CA SER A 413 16.82 1.37 23.58
C SER A 413 16.83 2.88 23.47
N VAL A 414 17.14 3.37 22.28
CA VAL A 414 17.35 4.81 22.01
C VAL A 414 16.37 5.27 20.95
N ARG A 415 15.56 6.28 21.29
CA ARG A 415 14.59 6.88 20.41
C ARG A 415 14.90 8.36 20.27
N GLY A 416 15.06 8.80 19.03
CA GLY A 416 15.39 10.20 18.74
C GLY A 416 14.48 10.80 17.70
N TYR A 417 14.10 12.05 17.92
CA TYR A 417 13.29 12.83 17.00
C TYR A 417 14.13 13.96 16.39
N VAL A 418 13.88 14.28 15.12
CA VAL A 418 14.64 15.32 14.42
C VAL A 418 13.77 16.07 13.41
N GLN A 419 14.00 17.38 13.24
CA GLN A 419 13.38 18.14 12.14
C GLN A 419 14.18 18.06 10.85
N ASP A 420 15.50 18.20 10.98
CA ASP A 420 16.45 18.19 9.88
C ASP A 420 17.32 16.90 9.91
N PRO A 421 17.03 15.90 9.05
CA PRO A 421 17.72 14.61 9.08
C PRO A 421 19.08 14.61 8.36
N THR A 422 19.70 15.77 8.14
CA THR A 422 21.02 15.89 7.50
C THR A 422 22.12 15.16 8.29
N LYS A 423 23.18 14.72 7.59
CA LYS A 423 24.32 14.00 8.21
C LYS A 423 25.09 14.92 9.17
N GLU A 424 25.07 16.22 8.90
CA GLU A 424 25.64 17.26 9.76
C GLU A 424 24.87 17.39 11.08
N THR A 425 23.53 17.34 11.01
CA THR A 425 22.67 17.48 12.20
C THR A 425 22.61 16.19 13.02
N VAL A 426 22.58 15.02 12.38
CA VAL A 426 22.53 13.70 13.05
C VAL A 426 23.53 12.73 12.39
N PRO A 427 24.81 12.75 12.80
CA PRO A 427 25.85 11.89 12.21
C PRO A 427 25.56 10.39 12.33
N VAL A 428 24.91 9.99 13.43
CA VAL A 428 24.59 8.59 13.80
C VAL A 428 23.26 8.08 13.26
N ARG A 429 22.59 8.82 12.36
CA ARG A 429 21.23 8.49 11.90
C ARG A 429 21.07 7.09 11.31
N GLU A 430 22.14 6.54 10.73
CA GLU A 430 22.15 5.22 10.08
C GLU A 430 22.25 4.06 11.09
N LEU A 431 22.66 4.34 12.33
CA LEU A 431 22.75 3.35 13.41
C LEU A 431 21.39 3.02 14.02
N PHE A 432 20.38 3.88 13.82
CA PHE A 432 19.02 3.60 14.23
C PHE A 432 18.42 2.52 13.34
N THR A 433 18.13 1.38 13.96
CA THR A 433 17.61 0.17 13.30
C THR A 433 16.27 0.41 12.63
N ARG A 434 15.44 1.31 13.20
CA ARG A 434 14.14 1.68 12.67
C ARG A 434 14.08 3.17 12.37
N ARG A 435 13.59 3.53 11.19
CA ARG A 435 13.48 4.93 10.73
C ARG A 435 12.06 5.24 10.28
N VAL A 436 11.47 6.29 10.84
CA VAL A 436 10.11 6.78 10.54
C VAL A 436 10.21 8.17 9.93
N CYS A 437 9.63 8.36 8.76
CA CYS A 437 9.59 9.64 8.06
C CYS A 437 8.17 10.18 8.06
N LEU A 438 7.89 11.14 8.94
CA LEU A 438 6.65 11.93 8.92
C LEU A 438 6.69 12.95 7.79
N ARG A 439 5.75 13.91 7.78
CA ARG A 439 5.77 15.02 6.83
C ARG A 439 7.13 15.76 6.88
N VAL A 440 7.79 15.84 5.72
CA VAL A 440 9.07 16.55 5.50
C VAL A 440 8.89 17.60 4.40
N THR A 441 9.84 18.51 4.23
CA THR A 441 9.67 19.65 3.31
C THR A 441 10.15 19.35 1.89
N SER A 442 11.11 18.43 1.72
CA SER A 442 11.73 18.14 0.43
C SER A 442 11.73 16.65 0.08
N LYS A 443 11.83 16.33 -1.22
CA LYS A 443 12.02 14.95 -1.70
C LYS A 443 13.31 14.33 -1.13
N SER A 444 14.40 15.10 -1.06
CA SER A 444 15.71 14.60 -0.63
C SER A 444 15.70 14.14 0.84
N GLN A 445 14.94 14.80 1.71
CA GLN A 445 14.78 14.39 3.12
C GLN A 445 14.15 13.00 3.26
N VAL A 446 13.29 12.56 2.32
CA VAL A 446 12.73 11.20 2.34
C VAL A 446 13.85 10.16 2.25
N SER A 447 14.75 10.32 1.28
CA SER A 447 15.88 9.40 1.09
C SER A 447 16.88 9.47 2.24
N MET A 448 17.10 10.67 2.81
CA MET A 448 17.97 10.83 3.98
C MET A 448 17.47 10.03 5.20
N VAL A 449 16.16 9.89 5.36
CA VAL A 449 15.55 9.20 6.50
C VAL A 449 15.35 7.72 6.21
N LEU A 450 14.64 7.38 5.13
CA LEU A 450 14.24 6.01 4.85
C LEU A 450 15.27 5.23 4.03
N GLY A 451 16.29 5.89 3.49
CA GLY A 451 17.28 5.30 2.60
C GLY A 451 16.95 5.49 1.12
N ASP A 452 17.91 5.12 0.27
CA ASP A 452 17.83 5.35 -1.18
C ASP A 452 16.72 4.53 -1.85
N GLY A 453 16.05 5.13 -2.82
CA GLY A 453 14.92 4.53 -3.54
C GLY A 453 13.58 4.53 -2.79
N ALA A 454 13.54 5.00 -1.53
CA ALA A 454 12.31 4.99 -0.73
C ALA A 454 11.19 5.80 -1.40
N TYR A 455 11.55 6.95 -1.98
CA TYR A 455 10.64 7.84 -2.65
C TYR A 455 10.07 7.21 -3.93
N GLU A 456 10.93 6.57 -4.72
CA GLU A 456 10.60 5.86 -5.96
C GLU A 456 9.66 4.67 -5.67
N ARG A 457 9.85 3.97 -4.54
CA ARG A 457 8.94 2.93 -4.04
C ARG A 457 7.65 3.45 -3.37
N GLY A 458 7.40 4.76 -3.44
CA GLY A 458 6.12 5.36 -3.03
C GLY A 458 6.09 5.97 -1.63
N ALA A 459 7.22 6.15 -0.94
CA ALA A 459 7.27 6.85 0.35
C ALA A 459 7.21 8.38 0.19
N TRP A 460 6.11 8.94 -0.30
CA TRP A 460 6.00 10.38 -0.59
C TRP A 460 5.73 11.23 0.66
N ALA A 461 6.64 11.19 1.63
CA ALA A 461 6.48 11.85 2.92
C ALA A 461 6.40 13.39 2.79
N ASN A 462 7.08 13.95 1.80
CA ASN A 462 7.01 15.38 1.45
C ASN A 462 5.66 15.83 0.85
N ARG A 463 4.73 14.91 0.59
CA ARG A 463 3.38 15.21 0.08
C ARG A 463 2.29 14.96 1.11
N ILE A 464 2.66 14.59 2.33
CA ILE A 464 1.70 14.47 3.41
C ILE A 464 1.16 15.87 3.72
N PRO A 465 -0.17 16.08 3.71
CA PRO A 465 -0.74 17.39 3.99
C PRO A 465 -0.58 17.75 5.47
N GLU A 466 -0.57 19.05 5.76
CA GLU A 466 -0.45 19.56 7.14
C GLU A 466 -1.64 19.19 8.02
N SER A 467 -2.82 18.98 7.41
CA SER A 467 -4.05 18.57 8.07
C SER A 467 -4.05 17.13 8.60
N THR A 468 -3.01 16.34 8.31
CA THR A 468 -2.87 14.96 8.78
C THR A 468 -1.60 14.76 9.62
N PRO A 469 -1.47 15.44 10.77
CA PRO A 469 -0.34 15.20 11.67
C PRO A 469 -0.33 13.75 12.16
N GLY A 470 0.87 13.24 12.42
CA GLY A 470 1.14 11.86 12.81
C GLY A 470 1.19 10.88 11.64
N VAL A 471 0.79 11.29 10.42
CA VAL A 471 0.96 10.45 9.22
C VAL A 471 2.43 10.43 8.81
N GLY A 472 2.93 9.25 8.48
CA GLY A 472 4.28 9.05 7.98
C GLY A 472 4.46 7.73 7.26
N TYR A 473 5.71 7.47 6.92
CA TYR A 473 6.16 6.25 6.26
C TYR A 473 7.20 5.55 7.11
N VAL A 474 7.17 4.23 7.04
CA VAL A 474 8.17 3.37 7.65
C VAL A 474 8.63 2.35 6.62
N TRP A 475 9.95 2.20 6.51
CA TRP A 475 10.56 1.32 5.53
C TRP A 475 11.91 0.81 6.06
N GLY A 476 12.30 -0.41 5.68
CA GLY A 476 13.41 -1.14 6.29
C GLY A 476 12.99 -2.19 7.32
N GLU A 477 13.96 -2.96 7.82
CA GLU A 477 13.81 -4.06 8.80
C GLU A 477 12.50 -4.86 8.72
N GLY A 478 12.46 -5.85 7.82
CA GLY A 478 11.30 -6.73 7.66
C GLY A 478 10.13 -6.12 6.89
N ILE A 479 10.19 -4.84 6.51
CA ILE A 479 9.21 -4.19 5.63
C ILE A 479 9.80 -4.03 4.23
N ARG A 480 9.28 -4.81 3.28
CA ARG A 480 9.73 -4.78 1.89
C ARG A 480 9.31 -3.49 1.19
N GLU A 481 8.06 -3.08 1.32
CA GLU A 481 7.53 -1.88 0.67
C GLU A 481 7.16 -0.78 1.68
N PRO A 482 7.38 0.51 1.37
CA PRO A 482 7.10 1.58 2.32
C PRO A 482 5.67 1.54 2.87
N LEU A 483 5.56 1.32 4.18
CA LEU A 483 4.29 1.22 4.90
C LEU A 483 3.88 2.61 5.37
N ARG A 484 2.70 3.08 4.96
CA ARG A 484 2.12 4.32 5.49
C ARG A 484 1.40 4.04 6.82
N VAL A 485 1.65 4.90 7.78
CA VAL A 485 1.12 4.79 9.15
C VAL A 485 0.61 6.14 9.64
N ARG A 486 -0.24 6.14 10.65
CA ARG A 486 -0.61 7.33 11.43
C ARG A 486 -0.45 7.04 12.92
N ALA A 487 0.30 7.89 13.60
CA ALA A 487 0.46 7.83 15.05
C ALA A 487 -0.88 8.03 15.78
N GLY A 488 -1.06 7.32 16.89
CA GLY A 488 -2.15 7.56 17.83
C GLY A 488 -1.99 8.95 18.44
N TRP A 489 -2.97 9.82 18.25
CA TRP A 489 -3.00 11.12 18.86
C TRP A 489 -3.14 10.98 20.37
N VAL A 490 -2.23 11.65 21.07
CA VAL A 490 -2.20 11.73 22.53
C VAL A 490 -2.45 13.19 22.88
N SER A 491 -3.50 13.45 23.65
CA SER A 491 -3.79 14.79 24.16
C SER A 491 -2.94 15.10 25.38
N ASP A 492 -2.73 16.37 25.65
CA ASP A 492 -2.09 16.86 26.87
C ASP A 492 -2.74 16.26 28.13
N ALA A 493 -4.07 16.24 28.22
CA ALA A 493 -4.79 15.58 29.32
C ALA A 493 -4.44 14.09 29.47
N THR A 494 -4.21 13.38 28.35
CA THR A 494 -3.77 11.98 28.37
C THR A 494 -2.33 11.84 28.87
N VAL A 495 -1.43 12.77 28.54
CA VAL A 495 -0.06 12.77 29.05
C VAL A 495 -0.06 12.99 30.57
N LYS A 496 -0.90 13.89 31.11
CA LYS A 496 -1.06 14.03 32.56
C LYS A 496 -1.64 12.79 33.21
N ALA A 497 -2.70 12.22 32.64
CA ALA A 497 -3.26 10.97 33.14
C ALA A 497 -2.23 9.81 33.13
N LEU A 498 -1.31 9.79 32.15
CA LEU A 498 -0.20 8.85 32.10
C LEU A 498 0.78 9.10 33.26
N GLU A 499 1.19 10.35 33.48
CA GLU A 499 2.06 10.74 34.58
C GLU A 499 1.45 10.35 35.94
N ASP A 500 0.18 10.68 36.16
CA ASP A 500 -0.56 10.31 37.38
C ASP A 500 -0.63 8.78 37.55
N TYR A 501 -0.92 8.04 36.47
CA TYR A 501 -0.97 6.58 36.51
C TYR A 501 0.38 5.97 36.89
N VAL A 502 1.47 6.43 36.28
CA VAL A 502 2.83 5.92 36.51
C VAL A 502 3.32 6.25 37.92
N THR A 503 3.00 7.45 38.42
CA THR A 503 3.42 7.93 39.74
C THR A 503 2.48 7.51 40.88
N ASN A 504 1.44 6.71 40.59
CA ASN A 504 0.37 6.34 41.54
C ASN A 504 -0.37 7.56 42.15
N GLY A 505 -0.54 8.64 41.38
CA GLY A 505 -1.25 9.85 41.81
C GLY A 505 -0.46 10.72 42.78
N GLY A 506 0.87 10.57 42.83
CA GLY A 506 1.74 11.39 43.68
C GLY A 506 1.73 10.96 45.15
N ALA A 507 2.34 9.82 45.48
CA ALA A 507 2.82 9.60 46.84
C ALA A 507 3.87 10.69 47.16
N GLN A 508 3.36 11.77 47.78
CA GLN A 508 3.98 12.99 48.28
C GLN A 508 5.37 13.33 47.71
N VAL A 509 5.38 14.28 46.77
CA VAL A 509 6.57 15.11 46.53
C VAL A 509 6.82 15.89 47.83
N ILE A 510 7.73 15.40 48.67
CA ILE A 510 8.30 16.20 49.75
C ILE A 510 9.20 17.22 49.07
N ASP A 511 8.71 18.45 48.98
CA ASP A 511 9.47 19.59 48.49
C ASP A 511 10.57 19.94 49.50
N LEU A 512 11.82 19.56 49.20
CA LEU A 512 13.00 19.85 50.04
C LEU A 512 13.49 21.30 49.89
N ALA A 513 12.78 22.18 49.17
CA ALA A 513 13.20 23.57 48.96
C ALA A 513 12.89 24.53 50.11
N HIS A 514 12.26 24.10 51.22
CA HIS A 514 11.91 25.01 52.34
C HIS A 514 12.88 25.05 53.53
N ASN A 515 13.99 24.31 53.53
CA ASN A 515 14.94 24.28 54.67
C ASN A 515 16.27 25.04 54.47
N ARG A 516 16.41 25.88 53.43
CA ARG A 516 17.62 26.70 53.23
C ARG A 516 17.49 28.20 53.53
N CYS A 517 16.39 28.65 54.13
CA CYS A 517 16.20 30.08 54.44
C CYS A 517 15.86 30.40 55.91
N GLY A 518 16.10 29.46 56.84
CA GLY A 518 15.64 29.59 58.23
C GLY A 518 16.70 29.64 59.33
N SER A 519 18.00 29.76 59.05
CA SER A 519 19.02 29.70 60.11
C SER A 519 20.23 30.63 59.93
N SER A 520 20.03 31.80 59.32
CA SER A 520 21.01 32.89 59.43
C SER A 520 20.29 34.23 59.60
N GLU A 521 19.77 34.49 60.80
CA GLU A 521 19.64 35.85 61.36
C GLU A 521 18.92 35.80 62.72
N ARG A 522 19.71 36.03 63.79
CA ARG A 522 19.40 36.56 65.14
C ARG A 522 20.26 35.82 66.17
N GLY A 523 21.16 36.46 66.94
CA GLY A 523 21.54 37.86 67.03
C GLY A 523 22.69 37.98 68.03
N THR A 524 23.69 38.78 67.68
CA THR A 524 24.58 39.45 68.63
C THR A 524 24.00 40.83 68.95
N ALA A 525 24.18 41.24 70.21
CA ALA A 525 23.71 42.45 70.91
C ALA A 525 22.35 42.31 71.60
#